data_AF-A0AA41RRJ3-F1
#
_entry.id   AF-A0AA41RRJ3-F1
#
_cell.length_a   1.000
_cell.length_b   1.000
_cell.length_c   1.000
_cell.angle_alpha   90.00
_cell.angle_beta   90.00
_cell.angle_gamma   90.00
#
_symmetry.space_group_name_H-M   'P 1'
#
loop_
_entity.id
_entity.type
_entity.pdbx_description
1 polymer ?
#
loop_
_entity_poly.entity_id
_entity_poly.type
_entity_poly.pdbx_seq_one_letter_code
_entity_poly.pdbx_strand_id
1 'polypeptide(L)'
;MLPYKNIKFHVIDASLTQFYVTSDHILHYDLAVNISLTNRDKKTSVLYSYIDSKSDCYGKDLALVELVPFQQGSMNTTLLRPVFRGQSLFKLRGSDLRRFTNDQRNGSFRIRIELNLKTKLLYAGGGSSGTRDGTVFCGFLRLPLLGNSSSSYNNNQTVTGFKTKRCLVVVDGLFTSPLGY
;
A
#
# COMPACT_ATOMS: atom_id res chain seq x y z
N MET A 1 -5.00 7.04 -24.22
CA MET A 1 -5.65 7.42 -22.94
C MET A 1 -4.98 6.64 -21.82
N LEU A 2 -4.46 7.32 -20.79
CA LEU A 2 -3.76 6.64 -19.69
C LEU A 2 -4.80 6.04 -18.73
N PRO A 3 -4.72 4.73 -18.42
CA PRO A 3 -5.74 4.05 -17.61
C PRO A 3 -5.98 4.68 -16.25
N TYR A 4 -4.97 5.37 -15.71
CA TYR A 4 -4.99 5.87 -14.33
C TYR A 4 -5.24 7.37 -14.18
N LYS A 5 -5.46 8.13 -15.27
CA LYS A 5 -5.69 9.60 -15.17
C LYS A 5 -6.85 9.93 -14.22
N ASN A 6 -7.90 9.12 -14.26
CA ASN A 6 -9.11 9.30 -13.46
C ASN A 6 -9.19 8.35 -12.26
N ILE A 7 -8.11 7.60 -12.00
CA ILE A 7 -8.04 6.60 -10.93
C ILE A 7 -7.19 7.18 -9.80
N LYS A 8 -7.71 7.12 -8.56
CA LYS A 8 -7.00 7.61 -7.38
C LYS A 8 -6.81 6.52 -6.37
N PHE A 9 -5.60 6.43 -5.83
CA PHE A 9 -5.22 5.49 -4.79
C PHE A 9 -4.89 6.26 -3.51
N HIS A 10 -5.45 5.81 -2.39
CA HIS A 10 -5.14 6.35 -1.08
C HIS A 10 -5.01 5.22 -0.07
N VAL A 11 -3.92 5.22 0.70
CA VAL A 11 -3.91 4.49 1.96
C VAL A 11 -4.83 5.24 2.90
N ILE A 12 -5.92 4.61 3.31
CA ILE A 12 -6.92 5.22 4.19
C ILE A 12 -6.75 4.80 5.64
N ASP A 13 -6.11 3.66 5.87
CA ASP A 13 -5.82 3.12 7.20
C ASP A 13 -4.71 2.06 7.11
N ALA A 14 -3.98 1.84 8.21
CA ALA A 14 -2.96 0.81 8.34
C ALA A 14 -2.69 0.48 9.81
N SER A 15 -2.48 -0.80 10.10
CA SER A 15 -2.21 -1.31 11.45
C SER A 15 -0.99 -2.22 11.46
N LEU A 16 -0.13 -2.05 12.46
CA LEU A 16 1.07 -2.85 12.67
C LEU A 16 0.96 -3.48 14.06
N THR A 17 0.70 -4.78 14.12
CA THR A 17 0.44 -5.51 15.39
C THR A 17 1.65 -6.33 15.84
N GLN A 18 2.55 -6.68 14.91
CA GLN A 18 3.83 -7.29 15.20
C GLN A 18 4.92 -6.59 14.40
N PHE A 19 6.03 -6.26 15.05
CA PHE A 19 7.24 -5.76 14.41
C PHE A 19 8.45 -5.86 15.35
N TYR A 20 9.14 -7.00 15.35
CA TYR A 20 10.26 -7.27 16.26
C TYR A 20 11.34 -8.12 15.60
N VAL A 21 12.57 -8.02 16.14
CA VAL A 21 13.74 -8.74 15.62
C VAL A 21 14.17 -9.80 16.62
N THR A 22 14.38 -11.03 16.16
CA THR A 22 14.89 -12.16 16.97
C THR A 22 16.40 -12.08 17.17
N SER A 23 16.95 -12.92 18.05
CA SER A 23 18.40 -13.08 18.25
C SER A 23 19.15 -13.43 16.95
N ASP A 24 18.50 -14.14 16.04
CA ASP A 24 19.05 -14.49 14.72
C ASP A 24 18.98 -13.37 13.69
N HIS A 25 18.55 -12.18 14.13
CA HIS A 25 18.38 -10.97 13.33
C HIS A 25 17.28 -11.08 12.27
N ILE A 26 16.30 -11.95 12.49
CA ILE A 26 15.12 -12.12 11.62
C ILE A 26 14.01 -11.20 12.13
N LEU A 27 13.42 -10.42 11.22
CA LEU A 27 12.33 -9.50 11.52
C LEU A 27 10.99 -10.20 11.34
N HIS A 28 10.17 -10.24 12.39
CA HIS A 28 8.80 -10.71 12.35
C HIS A 28 7.83 -9.55 12.26
N TYR A 29 6.78 -9.70 11.47
CA TYR A 29 5.82 -8.64 11.21
C TYR A 29 4.40 -9.14 10.97
N ASP A 30 3.43 -8.30 11.34
CA ASP A 30 2.01 -8.43 11.02
C ASP A 30 1.47 -7.02 10.75
N LEU A 31 1.24 -6.74 9.47
CA LEU A 31 0.87 -5.44 8.92
C LEU A 31 -0.38 -5.59 8.05
N ALA A 32 -1.44 -4.88 8.39
CA ALA A 32 -2.61 -4.74 7.54
C ALA A 32 -2.70 -3.31 7.00
N VAL A 33 -3.07 -3.17 5.72
CA VAL A 33 -3.23 -1.87 5.06
C VAL A 33 -4.58 -1.85 4.35
N ASN A 34 -5.29 -0.73 4.47
CA ASN A 34 -6.52 -0.47 3.73
C ASN A 34 -6.25 0.60 2.67
N ILE A 35 -6.43 0.25 1.39
CA ILE A 35 -6.20 1.13 0.26
C ILE A 35 -7.53 1.37 -0.45
N SER A 36 -7.93 2.63 -0.55
CA SER A 36 -9.07 3.07 -1.35
C SER A 36 -8.62 3.34 -2.78
N LEU A 37 -9.28 2.68 -3.71
CA LEU A 37 -9.11 2.81 -5.14
C LEU A 37 -10.38 3.37 -5.74
N THR A 38 -10.34 4.60 -6.23
CA THR A 38 -11.52 5.30 -6.79
C THR A 38 -11.36 5.54 -8.28
N ASN A 39 -12.28 5.00 -9.08
CA ASN A 39 -12.47 5.37 -10.47
C ASN A 39 -13.46 6.53 -10.58
N ARG A 40 -13.02 7.68 -11.09
CA ARG A 40 -13.90 8.86 -11.36
C ARG A 40 -14.26 9.03 -12.83
N ASP A 41 -13.92 8.05 -13.66
CA ASP A 41 -14.32 8.04 -15.06
C ASP A 41 -15.79 7.61 -15.17
N LYS A 42 -16.57 8.38 -15.94
CA LYS A 42 -18.00 8.11 -16.15
C LYS A 42 -18.28 7.13 -17.28
N LYS A 43 -17.31 6.89 -18.17
CA LYS A 43 -17.51 6.15 -19.43
C LYS A 43 -16.68 4.87 -19.52
N THR A 44 -15.74 4.71 -18.59
CA THR A 44 -14.71 3.67 -18.66
C THR A 44 -14.68 2.88 -17.36
N SER A 45 -14.75 1.56 -17.50
CA SER A 45 -14.44 0.61 -16.43
C SER A 45 -12.98 0.16 -16.56
N VAL A 46 -12.38 -0.29 -15.47
CA VAL A 46 -10.99 -0.78 -15.46
C VAL A 46 -10.98 -2.24 -15.04
N LEU A 47 -10.44 -3.11 -15.88
CA LEU A 47 -10.14 -4.48 -15.54
C LEU A 47 -8.71 -4.54 -14.97
N TYR A 48 -8.59 -4.93 -13.71
CA TYR A 48 -7.31 -5.23 -13.06
C TYR A 48 -7.07 -6.74 -13.20
N SER A 49 -6.40 -7.11 -14.28
CA SER A 49 -6.09 -8.52 -14.61
C SER A 49 -5.00 -9.13 -13.71
N TYR A 50 -4.16 -8.27 -13.12
CA TYR A 50 -3.19 -8.62 -12.11
C TYR A 50 -3.07 -7.47 -11.12
N ILE A 51 -2.95 -7.80 -9.85
CA ILE A 51 -2.66 -6.85 -8.80
C ILE A 51 -1.91 -7.57 -7.68
N ASP A 52 -0.75 -7.03 -7.30
CA ASP A 52 -0.06 -7.39 -6.08
C ASP A 52 0.14 -6.15 -5.20
N SER A 53 0.46 -6.41 -3.94
CA SER A 53 0.89 -5.41 -2.99
C SER A 53 2.22 -5.82 -2.42
N LYS A 54 3.17 -4.90 -2.44
CA LYS A 54 4.54 -5.09 -1.97
C LYS A 54 4.78 -4.20 -0.75
N SER A 55 5.41 -4.78 0.27
CA SER A 55 5.89 -4.05 1.44
C SER A 55 7.41 -4.09 1.51
N ASP A 56 8.00 -2.95 1.90
CA ASP A 56 9.44 -2.78 2.06
C ASP A 56 9.74 -2.05 3.37
N CYS A 57 10.83 -2.42 4.03
CA CYS A 57 11.38 -1.66 5.13
C CYS A 57 12.90 -1.58 5.02
N TYR A 58 13.46 -0.43 5.38
CA TYR A 58 14.91 -0.21 5.34
C TYR A 58 15.56 -0.43 3.95
N GLY A 59 14.79 -0.44 2.86
CA GLY A 59 15.30 -0.70 1.51
C GLY A 59 15.41 -2.19 1.17
N LYS A 60 14.70 -3.04 1.92
CA LYS A 60 14.57 -4.48 1.69
C LYS A 60 13.11 -4.89 1.69
N ASP A 61 12.78 -5.72 0.71
CA ASP A 61 11.44 -6.26 0.52
C ASP A 61 11.06 -7.18 1.69
N LEU A 62 9.96 -6.85 2.36
CA LEU A 62 9.40 -7.65 3.44
C LEU A 62 8.56 -8.79 2.88
N ALA A 63 7.53 -8.45 2.11
CA ALA A 63 6.61 -9.41 1.54
C ALA A 63 5.90 -8.87 0.29
N LEU A 64 5.48 -9.81 -0.54
CA LEU A 64 4.59 -9.60 -1.68
C LEU A 64 3.30 -10.38 -1.43
N VAL A 65 2.15 -9.74 -1.64
CA VAL A 65 0.82 -10.34 -1.48
C VAL A 65 0.05 -10.12 -2.76
N GLU A 66 -0.29 -11.22 -3.44
CA GLU A 66 -1.18 -11.15 -4.60
C GLU A 66 -2.62 -10.90 -4.14
N LEU A 67 -3.29 -9.97 -4.83
CA LEU A 67 -4.69 -9.63 -4.58
C LEU A 67 -5.55 -10.22 -5.70
N VAL A 68 -6.82 -10.48 -5.38
CA VAL A 68 -7.76 -11.07 -6.34
C VAL A 68 -8.01 -10.06 -7.48
N PRO A 69 -7.80 -10.45 -8.76
CA PRO A 69 -8.17 -9.64 -9.92
C PRO A 69 -9.65 -9.24 -9.90
N PHE A 70 -9.95 -8.04 -10.37
CA PHE A 70 -11.32 -7.53 -10.36
C PHE A 70 -11.56 -6.53 -11.49
N GLN A 71 -12.84 -6.37 -11.85
CA GLN A 71 -13.28 -5.27 -12.70
C GLN A 71 -13.89 -4.18 -11.82
N GLN A 72 -13.38 -2.96 -11.96
CA GLN A 72 -13.94 -1.78 -11.35
C GLN A 72 -14.81 -1.03 -12.36
N GLY A 73 -16.11 -0.90 -12.05
CA GLY A 73 -17.03 -0.12 -12.87
C GLY A 73 -16.68 1.38 -12.95
N SER A 74 -17.38 2.10 -13.80
CA SER A 74 -17.35 3.58 -13.83
C SER A 74 -17.84 4.15 -12.51
N MET A 75 -17.26 5.28 -12.06
CA MET A 75 -17.67 5.99 -10.84
C MET A 75 -17.70 5.12 -9.57
N ASN A 76 -16.86 4.09 -9.50
CA ASN A 76 -16.84 3.12 -8.40
C ASN A 76 -15.64 3.34 -7.47
N THR A 77 -15.80 3.00 -6.19
CA THR A 77 -14.69 2.88 -5.23
C THR A 77 -14.58 1.44 -4.76
N THR A 78 -13.38 0.90 -4.83
CA THR A 78 -13.02 -0.45 -4.37
C THR A 78 -12.03 -0.32 -3.22
N LEU A 79 -12.15 -1.18 -2.21
CA LEU A 79 -11.21 -1.27 -1.10
C LEU A 79 -10.32 -2.48 -1.28
N LEU A 80 -9.01 -2.26 -1.26
CA LEU A 80 -8.00 -3.30 -1.23
C LEU A 80 -7.49 -3.44 0.21
N ARG A 81 -7.33 -4.69 0.66
CA ARG A 81 -6.97 -5.01 2.05
C ARG A 81 -5.80 -6.00 2.13
N PRO A 82 -4.61 -5.64 1.59
CA PRO A 82 -3.44 -6.51 1.73
C PRO A 82 -3.05 -6.67 3.21
N VAL A 83 -2.75 -7.92 3.59
CA VAL A 83 -2.23 -8.29 4.90
C VAL A 83 -0.88 -8.97 4.71
N PHE A 84 0.15 -8.39 5.29
CA PHE A 84 1.52 -8.89 5.27
C PHE A 84 1.84 -9.49 6.63
N ARG A 85 1.93 -10.82 6.70
CA ARG A 85 2.24 -11.53 7.94
C ARG A 85 3.34 -12.55 7.69
N GLY A 86 4.36 -12.54 8.54
CA GLY A 86 5.44 -13.51 8.45
C GLY A 86 6.75 -13.01 9.04
N GLN A 87 7.83 -13.48 8.43
CA GLN A 87 9.19 -13.17 8.84
C GLN A 87 10.05 -12.82 7.62
N SER A 88 11.04 -11.96 7.82
CA SER A 88 11.92 -11.51 6.74
C SER A 88 12.79 -12.64 6.21
N LEU A 89 12.96 -12.71 4.89
CA LEU A 89 13.93 -13.60 4.24
C LEU A 89 15.37 -13.10 4.35
N PHE A 90 15.55 -11.91 4.90
CA PHE A 90 16.84 -11.29 5.14
C PHE A 90 17.10 -11.12 6.63
N LYS A 91 18.38 -11.03 6.99
CA LYS A 91 18.82 -10.62 8.33
C LYS A 91 19.03 -9.11 8.36
N LEU A 92 18.53 -8.46 9.41
CA LEU A 92 18.83 -7.05 9.69
C LEU A 92 20.25 -6.94 10.25
N ARG A 93 21.11 -6.19 9.56
CA ARG A 93 22.52 -6.02 9.94
C ARG A 93 22.96 -4.58 9.71
N GLY A 94 24.06 -4.20 10.35
CA GLY A 94 24.72 -2.91 10.15
C GLY A 94 23.76 -1.72 10.28
N SER A 95 23.68 -0.90 9.24
CA SER A 95 22.82 0.29 9.19
C SER A 95 21.33 -0.01 9.34
N ASP A 96 20.86 -1.18 8.90
CA ASP A 96 19.43 -1.52 8.92
C ASP A 96 18.98 -1.85 10.33
N LEU A 97 19.81 -2.62 11.05
CA LEU A 97 19.58 -2.94 12.45
C LEU A 97 19.61 -1.66 13.31
N ARG A 98 20.57 -0.75 13.05
CA ARG A 98 20.62 0.55 13.73
C ARG A 98 19.36 1.38 13.48
N ARG A 99 18.85 1.40 12.24
CA ARG A 99 17.61 2.10 11.89
C ARG A 99 16.40 1.48 12.59
N PHE A 100 16.31 0.15 12.64
CA PHE A 100 15.29 -0.56 13.41
C PHE A 100 15.33 -0.20 14.90
N THR A 101 16.48 -0.27 15.55
CA THR A 101 16.61 0.08 16.97
C THR A 101 16.20 1.54 17.25
N ASN A 102 16.52 2.46 16.33
CA ASN A 102 16.11 3.86 16.44
C ASN A 102 14.59 4.02 16.29
N ASP A 103 13.98 3.34 15.32
CA ASP A 103 12.52 3.34 15.14
C ASP A 103 11.80 2.74 16.36
N GLN A 104 12.34 1.67 16.94
CA GLN A 104 11.82 1.05 18.16
C GLN A 104 11.87 2.03 19.35
N ARG A 105 12.99 2.74 19.55
CA ARG A 105 13.10 3.80 20.57
C ARG A 105 12.12 4.94 20.34
N ASN A 106 11.83 5.27 19.08
CA ASN A 106 10.87 6.31 18.69
C ASN A 106 9.41 5.81 18.67
N GLY A 107 9.15 4.54 19.04
CA GLY A 107 7.82 3.95 19.08
C GLY A 107 7.10 3.87 17.74
N SER A 108 7.81 4.01 16.61
CA SER A 108 7.18 4.03 15.28
C SER A 108 8.13 3.57 14.18
N PHE A 109 7.61 2.75 13.28
CA PHE A 109 8.37 2.09 12.22
C PHE A 109 8.05 2.66 10.85
N ARG A 110 9.06 2.76 10.00
CA ARG A 110 8.92 3.30 8.64
C ARG A 110 8.82 2.16 7.62
N ILE A 111 7.64 2.00 7.02
CA ILE A 111 7.32 0.94 6.06
C ILE A 111 6.85 1.56 4.76
N ARG A 112 7.28 1.03 3.61
CA ARG A 112 6.85 1.46 2.28
C ARG A 112 5.84 0.46 1.72
N ILE A 113 4.81 0.98 1.05
CA ILE A 113 3.80 0.19 0.35
C ILE A 113 3.79 0.58 -1.14
N GLU A 114 3.70 -0.44 -1.99
CA GLU A 114 3.61 -0.33 -3.44
C GLU A 114 2.59 -1.33 -3.98
N LEU A 115 1.91 -1.00 -5.07
CA LEU A 115 1.09 -1.96 -5.83
C LEU A 115 1.65 -2.11 -7.24
N ASN A 116 1.78 -3.34 -7.74
CA ASN A 116 1.99 -3.58 -9.17
C ASN A 116 0.69 -4.04 -9.81
N LEU A 117 0.37 -3.48 -10.97
CA LEU A 117 -0.91 -3.61 -11.62
C LEU A 117 -0.73 -3.98 -13.09
N LYS A 118 -1.60 -4.85 -13.61
CA LYS A 118 -1.84 -5.00 -15.05
C LYS A 118 -3.28 -4.66 -15.36
N THR A 119 -3.51 -3.58 -16.09
CA THR A 119 -4.86 -3.05 -16.32
C THR A 119 -5.25 -2.94 -17.79
N LYS A 120 -6.57 -3.01 -18.02
CA LYS A 120 -7.19 -2.79 -19.32
C LYS A 120 -8.41 -1.87 -19.14
N LEU A 121 -8.52 -0.83 -19.96
CA LEU A 121 -9.72 0.01 -20.00
C LEU A 121 -10.81 -0.70 -20.82
N LEU A 122 -12.04 -0.70 -20.31
CA LEU A 122 -13.23 -1.20 -20.97
C LEU A 122 -14.18 -0.03 -21.23
N TYR A 123 -14.58 0.18 -22.48
CA TYR A 123 -15.37 1.34 -22.90
C TYR A 123 -16.87 1.01 -22.95
N ALA A 124 -17.73 1.93 -22.52
CA ALA A 124 -19.18 1.73 -22.50
C ALA A 124 -19.81 1.40 -23.87
N GLY A 125 -19.19 1.85 -24.97
CA GLY A 125 -19.64 1.56 -26.35
C GLY A 125 -19.08 0.25 -26.93
N GLY A 126 -18.42 -0.57 -26.13
CA GLY A 126 -17.71 -1.77 -26.58
C GLY A 126 -16.24 -1.52 -26.90
N GLY A 127 -15.49 -2.61 -27.00
CA GLY A 127 -14.05 -2.58 -27.17
C GLY A 127 -13.27 -2.34 -25.87
N SER A 128 -11.94 -2.37 -25.98
CA SER A 128 -11.05 -2.25 -24.84
C SER A 128 -9.67 -1.76 -25.26
N SER A 129 -8.92 -1.15 -24.33
CA SER A 129 -7.52 -0.79 -24.59
C SER A 129 -6.62 -2.02 -24.65
N GLY A 130 -5.35 -1.85 -25.03
CA GLY A 130 -4.32 -2.83 -24.69
C GLY A 130 -4.11 -2.93 -23.17
N THR A 131 -3.50 -4.02 -22.71
CA THR A 131 -3.04 -4.18 -21.33
C THR A 131 -1.88 -3.23 -21.05
N ARG A 132 -1.87 -2.63 -19.87
CA ARG A 132 -0.84 -1.70 -19.41
C ARG A 132 -0.36 -2.08 -18.03
N ASP A 133 0.95 -1.96 -17.83
CA ASP A 133 1.56 -2.19 -16.54
C ASP A 133 1.66 -0.86 -15.79
N GLY A 134 1.43 -0.90 -14.50
CA GLY A 134 1.47 0.29 -13.66
C GLY A 134 1.96 -0.03 -12.26
N THR A 135 2.72 0.91 -11.71
CA THR A 135 3.19 0.84 -10.32
C THR A 135 2.59 2.01 -9.54
N VAL A 136 2.02 1.69 -8.38
CA VAL A 136 1.43 2.67 -7.46
C VAL A 136 2.31 2.79 -6.22
N PHE A 137 3.00 3.91 -6.07
CA PHE A 137 3.83 4.20 -4.92
C PHE A 137 3.04 4.93 -3.84
N CYS A 138 2.78 4.29 -2.70
CA CYS A 138 2.10 4.91 -1.57
C CYS A 138 3.07 5.61 -0.59
N GLY A 139 4.37 5.59 -0.90
CA GLY A 139 5.41 6.22 -0.10
C GLY A 139 5.58 5.55 1.28
N PHE A 140 6.25 6.26 2.19
CA PHE A 140 6.52 5.74 3.53
C PHE A 140 5.38 5.99 4.52
N LEU A 141 4.85 4.94 5.10
CA LEU A 141 3.97 4.98 6.27
C LEU A 141 4.84 4.95 7.53
N ARG A 142 4.49 5.78 8.52
CA ARG A 142 5.09 5.73 9.85
C ARG A 142 4.05 5.21 10.81
N LEU A 143 4.24 3.99 11.30
CA LEU A 143 3.22 3.24 12.03
C LEU A 143 3.70 2.93 13.45
N PRO A 144 2.91 3.24 14.49
CA PRO A 144 3.18 2.73 15.83
C PRO A 144 2.91 1.23 15.88
N LEU A 145 3.61 0.51 16.76
CA LEU A 145 3.27 -0.87 17.07
C LEU A 145 2.06 -0.89 17.99
N LEU A 146 0.99 -1.55 17.57
CA LEU A 146 -0.21 -1.75 18.36
C LEU A 146 0.05 -2.90 19.34
N GLY A 147 0.27 -2.56 20.61
CA GLY A 147 0.53 -3.51 21.70
C GLY A 147 -0.43 -3.31 22.87
N ASN A 148 -0.78 -4.41 23.54
CA ASN A 148 -1.77 -4.53 24.61
C ASN A 148 -1.26 -3.98 25.97
N SER A 149 -0.75 -2.75 26.00
CA SER A 149 -0.29 -2.09 27.22
C SER A 149 -0.91 -0.71 27.39
N SER A 150 -1.87 -0.67 28.31
CA SER A 150 -2.30 0.43 29.18
C SER A 150 -1.38 1.66 29.21
N SER A 151 -1.58 2.56 28.25
CA SER A 151 -1.35 3.99 28.41
C SER A 151 -2.62 4.72 27.95
N SER A 152 -3.56 4.89 28.90
CA SER A 152 -4.79 5.69 28.77
C SER A 152 -5.44 5.71 27.37
N TYR A 153 -5.76 4.54 26.83
CA TYR A 153 -6.73 4.45 25.75
C TYR A 153 -8.10 4.70 26.35
N ASN A 154 -8.65 5.90 26.14
CA ASN A 154 -10.06 6.14 26.41
C ASN A 154 -10.87 5.24 25.49
N ASN A 155 -11.66 4.34 26.09
CA ASN A 155 -12.50 3.33 25.43
C ASN A 155 -13.73 3.92 24.72
N ASN A 156 -13.53 4.99 23.95
CA ASN A 156 -14.47 5.53 22.97
C ASN A 156 -13.75 6.11 21.74
N GLN A 157 -12.54 5.63 21.46
CA GLN A 157 -11.76 6.10 20.33
C GLN A 157 -11.79 5.03 19.23
N THR A 158 -12.74 5.20 18.31
CA THR A 158 -12.54 4.88 16.90
C THR A 158 -11.09 5.22 16.54
N VAL A 159 -10.41 4.38 15.74
CA VAL A 159 -9.05 4.68 15.23
C VAL A 159 -9.12 5.99 14.43
N THR A 160 -9.01 7.12 15.13
CA THR A 160 -9.28 8.47 14.65
C THR A 160 -7.95 9.18 14.71
N GLY A 161 -7.19 9.08 13.62
CA GLY A 161 -5.88 9.72 13.52
C GLY A 161 -5.02 9.30 12.34
N PHE A 162 -5.32 8.18 11.66
CA PHE A 162 -4.60 7.85 10.45
C PHE A 162 -4.86 8.91 9.38
N LYS A 163 -3.85 9.71 9.06
CA LYS A 163 -3.93 10.69 7.99
C LYS A 163 -3.87 9.95 6.66
N THR A 164 -4.99 9.96 5.94
CA THR A 164 -5.07 9.40 4.59
C THR A 164 -3.90 9.89 3.73
N LYS A 165 -3.23 8.94 3.07
CA LYS A 165 -2.06 9.21 2.25
C LYS A 165 -2.33 8.89 0.80
N ARG A 166 -2.20 9.90 -0.06
CA ARG A 166 -2.32 9.75 -1.51
C ARG A 166 -1.11 9.00 -2.07
N CYS A 167 -1.37 8.06 -2.97
CA CYS A 167 -0.33 7.35 -3.70
C CYS A 167 -0.10 7.97 -5.08
N LEU A 168 1.08 7.75 -5.64
CA LEU A 168 1.50 8.21 -6.97
C LEU A 168 1.48 7.04 -7.94
N VAL A 169 0.94 7.26 -9.13
CA VAL A 169 0.88 6.24 -10.18
C VAL A 169 1.95 6.54 -11.23
N VAL A 170 2.67 5.49 -11.63
CA VAL A 170 3.65 5.50 -12.71
C VAL A 170 3.26 4.41 -13.70
N VAL A 171 3.21 4.74 -14.99
CA VAL A 171 2.71 3.85 -16.05
C VAL A 171 3.77 3.77 -17.14
N ASP A 172 4.22 2.58 -17.51
CA ASP A 172 5.21 2.39 -18.59
C ASP A 172 6.43 3.34 -18.46
N GLY A 173 6.86 3.69 -17.23
CA GLY A 173 7.96 4.64 -16.97
C GLY A 173 7.62 6.14 -17.08
N LEU A 174 6.39 6.50 -17.42
CA LEU A 174 5.90 7.89 -17.50
C LEU A 174 5.19 8.29 -16.19
N PHE A 175 5.66 9.38 -15.57
CA PHE A 175 5.06 9.95 -14.37
C PHE A 175 3.71 10.60 -14.70
N THR A 176 2.64 10.21 -13.99
CA THR A 176 1.42 11.04 -13.95
C THR A 176 1.51 12.00 -12.76
N SER A 177 2.15 13.16 -12.95
CA SER A 177 2.12 14.25 -11.97
C SER A 177 0.84 15.07 -12.09
N PRO A 178 0.22 15.53 -10.99
CA PRO A 178 -0.87 16.49 -11.03
C PRO A 178 -0.32 17.92 -10.96
N LEU A 179 -0.01 18.51 -12.11
CA LEU A 179 0.09 19.96 -12.36
C LEU A 179 -0.47 20.11 -13.79
N GLY A 180 -1.55 20.84 -14.07
CA GLY A 180 -1.89 22.17 -13.57
C GLY A 180 -1.69 23.14 -14.73
N TYR A 181 -2.71 23.29 -15.58
CA TYR A 181 -3.04 24.54 -16.26
C TYR A 181 -4.44 24.93 -15.78
#